data_AF-A0A7V6SX68-F1
#
_entry.id   AF-A0A7V6SX68-F1
#
_cell.length_a   1.000
_cell.length_b   1.000
_cell.length_c   1.000
_cell.angle_alpha   90.00
_cell.angle_beta   90.00
_cell.angle_gamma   90.00
#
_symmetry.space_group_name_H-M   'P 1'
#
loop_
_entity.id
_entity.type
_entity.pdbx_description
1 polymer ?
#
loop_
_entity_poly.entity_id
_entity_poly.type
_entity_poly.pdbx_seq_one_letter_code
_entity_poly.pdbx_strand_id
1 'polypeptide(L)'
;MKIEYLNDYNFYLYLNKEYIIDLELDNKESIEKYFKMMFMKLKKNYHIDIYGYYNIRVYANNNYGIIVDVFKLSDDYFKMPNNKIDMKIAIDKDNVFIYEIDDYFFARKYDRNIKNIYFKDQKYYVELNDEIDDTFYFHLMEHSNIIFDDEAYEIIKTSLKL
;
A
#
# COMPACT_ATOMS: atom_id res chain seq x y z
N MET A 1 7.28 -6.46 3.24
CA MET A 1 5.85 -6.57 2.88
C MET A 1 5.06 -6.52 4.17
N LYS A 2 4.03 -5.67 4.23
CA LYS A 2 3.08 -5.59 5.36
C LYS A 2 1.68 -5.88 4.83
N ILE A 3 0.86 -6.56 5.64
CA ILE A 3 -0.54 -6.87 5.32
C ILE A 3 -1.41 -6.28 6.42
N GLU A 4 -2.41 -5.50 6.05
CA GLU A 4 -3.40 -4.95 6.97
C GLU A 4 -4.79 -5.45 6.59
N TYR A 5 -5.42 -6.19 7.49
CA TYR A 5 -6.74 -6.78 7.25
C TYR A 5 -7.83 -5.80 7.64
N LEU A 6 -8.72 -5.50 6.69
CA LEU A 6 -9.96 -4.76 6.97
C LEU A 6 -11.06 -5.74 7.40
N ASN A 7 -11.06 -6.94 6.80
CA ASN A 7 -11.89 -8.09 7.18
C ASN A 7 -11.31 -9.36 6.54
N ASP A 8 -12.06 -10.47 6.56
CA ASP A 8 -11.64 -11.77 6.05
C ASP A 8 -11.30 -11.79 4.54
N TYR A 9 -11.81 -10.83 3.77
CA TYR A 9 -11.68 -10.79 2.31
C TYR A 9 -11.08 -9.50 1.77
N ASN A 10 -11.08 -8.43 2.56
CA ASN A 10 -10.58 -7.12 2.18
C ASN A 10 -9.34 -6.80 2.99
N PHE A 11 -8.28 -6.40 2.31
CA PHE A 11 -7.00 -6.12 2.95
C PHE A 11 -6.17 -5.16 2.11
N TYR A 12 -5.30 -4.43 2.78
CA TYR A 12 -4.20 -3.71 2.16
C TYR A 12 -2.93 -4.55 2.18
N LEU A 13 -2.19 -4.47 1.08
CA LEU A 13 -0.87 -5.06 0.97
C LEU A 13 0.12 -3.96 0.61
N TYR A 14 1.08 -3.74 1.49
CA TYR A 14 2.15 -2.77 1.33
C TYR A 14 3.41 -3.49 0.86
N LEU A 15 3.83 -3.15 -0.35
CA LEU A 15 4.98 -3.72 -1.03
C LEU A 15 6.02 -2.62 -1.25
N ASN A 16 7.20 -2.77 -0.67
CA ASN A 16 8.29 -1.82 -0.91
C ASN A 16 8.83 -1.93 -2.35
N LYS A 17 9.68 -0.99 -2.74
CA LYS A 17 10.34 -0.96 -4.06
C LYS A 17 11.02 -2.28 -4.46
N GLU A 18 11.53 -3.06 -3.50
CA GLU A 18 12.22 -4.34 -3.76
C GLU A 18 11.25 -5.43 -4.27
N TYR A 19 9.98 -5.38 -3.88
CA TYR A 19 8.96 -6.33 -4.34
C TYR A 19 8.52 -6.06 -5.78
N ILE A 20 8.83 -4.89 -6.35
CA ILE A 20 8.33 -4.44 -7.64
C ILE A 20 9.44 -4.18 -8.68
N ILE A 21 10.70 -4.55 -8.39
CA ILE A 21 11.86 -4.30 -9.29
C ILE A 21 11.61 -4.78 -10.72
N ASP A 22 10.94 -5.94 -10.87
CA ASP A 22 10.66 -6.55 -12.18
C ASP A 22 9.20 -6.36 -12.62
N LEU A 23 8.42 -5.50 -11.94
CA LEU A 23 7.01 -5.30 -12.23
C LEU A 23 6.79 -4.14 -13.20
N GLU A 24 6.51 -4.49 -14.45
CA GLU A 24 6.06 -3.51 -15.46
C GLU A 24 4.62 -3.07 -15.18
N LEU A 25 4.45 -1.91 -14.53
CA LEU A 25 3.12 -1.36 -14.18
C LEU A 25 2.26 -0.94 -15.38
N ASP A 26 2.84 -0.85 -16.58
CA ASP A 26 2.10 -0.60 -17.84
C ASP A 26 1.62 -1.88 -18.52
N ASN A 27 2.09 -3.05 -18.07
CA ASN A 27 1.80 -4.32 -18.69
C ASN A 27 0.76 -5.09 -17.88
N LYS A 28 -0.50 -4.99 -18.31
CA LYS A 28 -1.64 -5.62 -17.64
C LYS A 28 -1.45 -7.13 -17.43
N GLU A 29 -0.93 -7.85 -18.41
CA GLU A 29 -0.70 -9.31 -18.28
C GLU A 29 0.39 -9.63 -17.24
N SER A 30 1.47 -8.84 -17.22
CA SER A 30 2.54 -8.96 -16.23
C SER A 30 2.01 -8.78 -14.81
N ILE A 31 1.17 -7.76 -14.62
CA ILE A 31 0.57 -7.38 -13.34
C ILE A 31 -0.41 -8.45 -12.86
N GLU A 32 -1.31 -8.90 -13.72
CA GLU A 32 -2.23 -10.00 -13.40
C GLU A 32 -1.47 -11.27 -13.00
N LYS A 33 -0.40 -11.61 -13.73
CA LYS A 33 0.44 -12.77 -13.40
C LYS A 33 1.14 -12.59 -12.05
N TYR A 34 1.69 -11.40 -11.78
CA TYR A 34 2.33 -11.07 -10.52
C TYR A 34 1.36 -11.22 -9.34
N PHE A 35 0.20 -10.57 -9.41
CA PHE A 35 -0.82 -10.65 -8.36
C PHE A 35 -1.35 -12.07 -8.16
N LYS A 36 -1.55 -12.83 -9.24
CA LYS A 36 -1.94 -14.24 -9.14
C LYS A 36 -0.90 -15.06 -8.39
N MET A 37 0.38 -14.92 -8.73
CA MET A 37 1.47 -15.61 -8.04
C MET A 37 1.56 -15.18 -6.58
N MET A 38 1.39 -13.90 -6.30
CA MET A 38 1.42 -13.35 -4.95
C MET A 38 0.26 -13.87 -4.10
N PHE A 39 -0.97 -13.84 -4.60
CA PHE A 39 -2.15 -14.38 -3.90
C PHE A 39 -2.04 -15.88 -3.65
N MET A 40 -1.43 -16.64 -4.58
CA MET A 40 -1.09 -18.04 -4.32
C MET A 40 -0.07 -18.20 -3.17
N LYS A 41 0.94 -17.32 -3.08
CA LYS A 41 1.89 -17.31 -1.94
C LYS A 41 1.18 -16.93 -0.64
N LEU A 42 0.28 -15.94 -0.68
CA LEU A 42 -0.50 -15.52 0.49
C LEU A 42 -1.38 -16.67 1.01
N LYS A 43 -2.08 -17.36 0.11
CA LYS A 43 -2.85 -18.57 0.45
C LYS A 43 -1.97 -19.64 1.10
N LYS A 44 -0.80 -19.90 0.52
CA LYS A 44 0.10 -20.97 1.00
C LYS A 44 0.72 -20.64 2.36
N ASN A 45 1.14 -19.41 2.57
CA ASN A 45 1.98 -19.03 3.71
C ASN A 45 1.20 -18.39 4.86
N TYR A 46 0.05 -17.78 4.56
CA TYR A 46 -0.76 -17.01 5.52
C TYR A 46 -2.18 -17.55 5.63
N HIS A 47 -2.51 -18.64 4.93
CA HIS A 47 -3.84 -19.26 4.92
C HIS A 47 -4.97 -18.31 4.50
N ILE A 48 -4.65 -17.29 3.70
CA ILE A 48 -5.64 -16.36 3.14
C ILE A 48 -6.33 -17.04 1.94
N ASP A 49 -7.59 -17.40 2.11
CA ASP A 49 -8.37 -18.02 1.05
C ASP A 49 -8.93 -16.97 0.07
N ILE A 50 -8.16 -16.74 -1.00
CA ILE A 50 -8.52 -15.82 -2.09
C ILE A 50 -9.20 -16.63 -3.20
N TYR A 51 -10.50 -16.41 -3.42
CA TYR A 51 -11.30 -17.02 -4.49
C TYR A 51 -12.50 -16.16 -4.88
N GLY A 52 -12.93 -16.25 -6.13
CA GLY A 52 -13.99 -15.43 -6.70
C GLY A 52 -13.48 -14.17 -7.41
N TYR A 53 -14.34 -13.15 -7.47
CA TYR A 53 -14.08 -11.90 -8.18
C TYR A 53 -13.56 -10.82 -7.25
N TYR A 54 -12.33 -10.37 -7.49
CA TYR A 54 -11.69 -9.29 -6.76
C TYR A 54 -11.52 -8.06 -7.63
N ASN A 55 -11.80 -6.90 -7.04
CA ASN A 55 -11.24 -5.66 -7.54
C ASN A 55 -9.94 -5.39 -6.81
N ILE A 56 -8.94 -4.96 -7.57
CA ILE A 56 -7.63 -4.58 -7.07
C ILE A 56 -7.38 -3.15 -7.53
N ARG A 57 -7.14 -2.25 -6.57
CA ARG A 57 -6.59 -0.92 -6.85
C ARG A 57 -5.15 -0.91 -6.40
N VAL A 58 -4.27 -0.46 -7.30
CA VAL A 58 -2.84 -0.35 -7.04
C VAL A 58 -2.49 1.13 -7.04
N TYR A 59 -2.09 1.65 -5.89
CA TYR A 59 -1.51 2.97 -5.78
C TYR A 59 0.00 2.80 -5.87
N ALA A 60 0.63 3.41 -6.86
CA ALA A 60 2.05 3.25 -7.11
C ALA A 60 2.82 4.54 -6.84
N ASN A 61 3.96 4.39 -6.16
CA ASN A 61 4.95 5.43 -5.99
C ASN A 61 6.33 4.86 -6.32
N ASN A 62 6.98 5.40 -7.35
CA ASN A 62 8.22 4.84 -7.89
C ASN A 62 9.38 4.79 -6.88
N ASN A 63 9.34 5.60 -5.84
CA ASN A 63 10.40 5.66 -4.84
C ASN A 63 10.16 4.69 -3.68
N TYR A 64 8.90 4.42 -3.35
CA TYR A 64 8.52 3.72 -2.11
C TYR A 64 8.03 2.30 -2.38
N GLY A 65 7.32 2.10 -3.48
CA GLY A 65 6.70 0.84 -3.83
C GLY A 65 5.23 1.00 -4.20
N ILE A 66 4.41 0.00 -3.86
CA ILE A 66 2.98 0.01 -4.16
C ILE A 66 2.14 -0.34 -2.93
N ILE A 67 0.95 0.23 -2.87
CA ILE A 67 -0.13 -0.15 -1.96
C ILE A 67 -1.20 -0.80 -2.81
N VAL A 68 -1.60 -2.01 -2.41
CA VAL A 68 -2.57 -2.82 -3.12
C VAL A 68 -3.79 -2.96 -2.24
N ASP A 69 -4.85 -2.28 -2.64
CA ASP A 69 -6.18 -2.39 -2.05
C ASP A 69 -6.93 -3.51 -2.74
N VAL A 70 -7.14 -4.59 -1.99
CA VAL A 70 -7.84 -5.80 -2.44
C VAL A 70 -9.21 -5.82 -1.78
N PHE A 71 -10.26 -5.72 -2.59
CA PHE A 71 -11.63 -5.80 -2.08
C PHE A 71 -12.50 -6.73 -2.91
N LYS A 72 -13.29 -7.54 -2.21
CA LYS A 72 -14.19 -8.53 -2.79
C LYS A 72 -15.53 -7.89 -3.16
N LEU A 73 -16.02 -8.14 -4.37
CA LEU A 73 -17.18 -7.42 -4.93
C LEU A 73 -18.55 -7.88 -4.40
N SER A 74 -18.66 -9.07 -3.81
CA SER A 74 -19.81 -9.49 -2.97
C SER A 74 -19.65 -10.92 -2.49
N ASP A 75 -20.42 -11.25 -1.46
CA ASP A 75 -20.64 -12.61 -0.98
C ASP A 75 -21.39 -13.47 -2.01
N ASP A 76 -22.29 -12.92 -2.80
CA ASP A 76 -23.13 -13.72 -3.72
C ASP A 76 -22.37 -14.50 -4.81
N TYR A 77 -21.09 -14.16 -5.06
CA TYR A 77 -20.20 -14.90 -5.95
C TYR A 77 -19.43 -16.06 -5.28
N PHE A 78 -19.90 -16.56 -4.13
CA PHE A 78 -19.36 -17.77 -3.45
C PHE A 78 -19.37 -19.07 -4.29
N LYS A 79 -19.88 -19.05 -5.52
CA LYS A 79 -20.01 -20.22 -6.40
C LYS A 79 -19.27 -20.10 -7.73
N MET A 80 -18.06 -19.54 -7.76
CA MET A 80 -17.16 -19.91 -8.87
C MET A 80 -16.71 -21.36 -8.67
N PRO A 81 -17.03 -22.30 -9.58
CA PRO A 81 -16.51 -23.65 -9.48
C PRO A 81 -14.97 -23.63 -9.56
N ASN A 82 -14.32 -24.41 -8.70
CA ASN A 82 -12.88 -24.71 -8.68
C ASN A 82 -11.92 -23.62 -8.16
N ASN A 83 -12.30 -22.82 -7.15
CA ASN A 83 -11.38 -21.86 -6.50
C ASN A 83 -10.69 -20.90 -7.50
N LYS A 84 -11.39 -20.56 -8.59
CA LYS A 84 -10.86 -19.61 -9.58
C LYS A 84 -10.85 -18.21 -8.97
N ILE A 85 -9.80 -17.46 -9.32
CA ILE A 85 -9.66 -16.04 -9.00
C ILE A 85 -9.79 -15.30 -10.31
N ASP A 86 -10.71 -14.35 -10.37
CA ASP A 86 -10.80 -13.36 -11.44
C ASP A 86 -10.55 -11.97 -10.83
N MET A 87 -9.78 -11.15 -11.53
CA MET A 87 -9.25 -9.90 -11.00
C MET A 87 -9.51 -8.76 -11.96
N LYS A 88 -10.12 -7.70 -11.46
CA LYS A 88 -10.17 -6.41 -12.16
C LYS A 88 -9.17 -5.48 -11.51
N ILE A 89 -8.12 -5.13 -12.24
CA ILE A 89 -7.01 -4.32 -11.72
C ILE A 89 -7.09 -2.90 -12.29
N ALA A 90 -7.06 -1.91 -11.41
CA ALA A 90 -6.88 -0.51 -11.74
C ALA A 90 -5.58 -0.02 -11.07
N ILE A 91 -4.80 0.77 -11.81
CA ILE A 91 -3.50 1.23 -11.35
C ILE A 91 -3.50 2.75 -11.43
N ASP A 92 -3.18 3.35 -10.31
CA ASP A 92 -2.97 4.78 -10.20
C ASP A 92 -1.49 5.05 -9.91
N LYS A 93 -0.87 5.82 -10.80
CA LYS A 93 0.57 6.09 -10.79
C LYS A 93 0.83 7.41 -10.09
N ASP A 94 2.06 7.57 -9.60
CA ASP A 94 2.54 8.81 -8.98
C ASP A 94 1.69 9.24 -7.77
N ASN A 95 1.18 8.26 -7.04
CA ASN A 95 0.43 8.48 -5.82
C ASN A 95 1.34 8.99 -4.70
N VAL A 96 0.79 9.86 -3.86
CA VAL A 96 1.49 10.36 -2.68
C VAL A 96 1.16 9.47 -1.48
N PHE A 97 2.21 8.99 -0.82
CA PHE A 97 2.09 8.29 0.46
C PHE A 97 2.65 9.18 1.57
N ILE A 98 1.87 9.33 2.64
CA ILE A 98 2.33 9.96 3.87
C ILE A 98 2.17 8.98 5.03
N TYR A 99 2.98 9.18 6.07
CA TYR A 99 3.08 8.24 7.17
C TYR A 99 2.67 8.96 8.45
N GLU A 100 1.58 8.52 9.07
CA GLU A 100 1.17 8.97 10.40
C GLU A 100 2.14 8.41 11.44
N ILE A 101 2.81 9.29 12.18
CA ILE A 101 3.83 8.91 13.14
C ILE A 101 3.45 9.37 14.56
N ASP A 102 3.82 8.54 15.54
CA ASP A 102 3.66 8.88 16.95
C ASP A 102 4.86 9.65 17.52
N ASP A 103 6.07 9.40 16.99
CA ASP A 103 7.33 10.00 17.49
C ASP A 103 7.92 11.00 16.50
N TYR A 104 7.48 12.26 16.62
CA TYR A 104 8.03 13.39 15.86
C TYR A 104 9.54 13.54 16.06
N PHE A 105 10.07 13.33 17.27
CA PHE A 105 11.49 13.53 17.54
C PHE A 105 12.36 12.44 16.91
N PHE A 106 11.85 11.22 16.80
CA PHE A 106 12.50 10.17 16.02
C PHE A 106 12.60 10.55 14.55
N ALA A 107 11.49 11.00 13.95
CA ALA A 107 11.48 11.42 12.53
C ALA A 107 12.48 12.56 12.26
N ARG A 108 12.62 13.52 13.19
CA ARG A 108 13.61 14.61 13.07
C ARG A 108 15.07 14.15 13.00
N LYS A 109 15.40 12.93 13.45
CA LYS A 109 16.76 12.35 13.26
C LYS A 109 17.06 12.02 11.80
N TYR A 110 16.02 11.87 10.98
CA TYR A 110 16.06 11.54 9.56
C TYR A 110 15.59 12.69 8.68
N ASP A 111 15.80 13.94 9.11
CA ASP A 111 15.29 15.16 8.42
C ASP A 111 15.63 15.20 6.92
N ARG A 112 16.81 14.68 6.53
CA ARG A 112 17.23 14.59 5.12
C ARG A 112 16.31 13.71 4.25
N ASN A 113 15.64 12.74 4.86
CA ASN A 113 14.73 11.79 4.19
C ASN A 113 13.29 12.30 4.16
N ILE A 114 13.02 13.43 4.81
CA ILE A 114 11.69 14.02 4.95
C ILE A 114 11.57 15.21 4.01
N LYS A 115 10.52 15.20 3.19
CA LYS A 115 10.16 16.31 2.33
C LYS A 115 9.39 17.36 3.09
N ASN A 116 8.35 16.93 3.80
CA ASN A 116 7.44 17.78 4.55
C ASN A 116 6.93 17.05 5.80
N ILE A 117 6.63 17.82 6.86
CA ILE A 117 5.88 17.35 8.03
C ILE A 117 4.58 18.14 8.10
N TYR A 118 3.48 17.43 8.27
CA TYR A 118 2.15 17.99 8.43
C TYR A 118 1.64 17.71 9.84
N PHE A 119 0.86 18.64 10.39
CA PHE A 119 0.21 18.50 11.68
C PHE A 119 -1.29 18.79 11.55
N LYS A 120 -2.12 17.82 11.94
CA LYS A 120 -3.58 17.90 11.93
C LYS A 120 -4.13 16.99 13.02
N ASP A 121 -5.15 17.48 13.74
CA ASP A 121 -5.87 16.72 14.76
C ASP A 121 -4.96 16.03 15.81
N GLN A 122 -3.93 16.75 16.27
CA GLN A 122 -2.91 16.28 17.23
C GLN A 122 -2.02 15.13 16.74
N LYS A 123 -2.00 14.87 15.42
CA LYS A 123 -1.18 13.85 14.78
C LYS A 123 -0.15 14.49 13.86
N TYR A 124 0.97 13.79 13.69
CA TYR A 124 2.03 14.17 12.77
C TYR A 124 2.03 13.23 11.57
N TYR A 125 2.21 13.80 10.39
CA TYR A 125 2.29 13.06 9.14
C TYR A 125 3.56 13.45 8.40
N VAL A 126 4.28 12.46 7.88
CA VAL A 126 5.54 12.67 7.18
C VAL A 126 5.38 12.30 5.72
N GLU A 127 5.74 13.23 4.83
CA GLU A 127 5.97 12.96 3.42
C GLU A 127 7.46 12.81 3.19
N LEU A 128 7.87 11.73 2.52
CA LEU A 128 9.27 11.40 2.31
C LEU A 128 9.83 12.07 1.05
N ASN A 129 11.15 12.21 1.00
CA ASN A 129 11.90 12.55 -0.22
C ASN A 129 12.14 11.29 -1.07
N ASP A 130 12.58 11.50 -2.32
CA ASP A 130 12.88 10.40 -3.25
C ASP A 130 13.98 9.46 -2.73
N GLU A 131 14.97 9.99 -2.00
CA GLU A 131 16.03 9.21 -1.36
C GLU A 131 15.71 8.93 0.12
N ILE A 132 15.46 7.66 0.43
CA ILE A 132 15.16 7.22 1.79
C ILE A 132 16.19 6.21 2.27
N ASP A 133 16.64 6.39 3.51
CA ASP A 133 17.40 5.40 4.25
C ASP A 133 16.54 4.18 4.55
N ASP A 134 16.99 2.98 4.16
CA ASP A 134 16.21 1.76 4.32
C ASP A 134 15.80 1.50 5.78
N THR A 135 16.65 1.86 6.76
CA THR A 135 16.33 1.71 8.19
C THR A 135 15.12 2.56 8.57
N PHE A 136 15.10 3.82 8.12
CA PHE A 136 13.98 4.72 8.37
C PHE A 136 12.71 4.25 7.67
N TYR A 137 12.84 3.83 6.41
CA TYR A 137 11.72 3.33 5.64
C TYR A 137 11.10 2.08 6.27
N PHE A 138 11.90 1.09 6.68
CA PHE A 138 11.41 -0.10 7.36
C PHE A 138 10.78 0.24 8.72
N HIS A 139 11.34 1.20 9.46
CA HIS A 139 10.72 1.67 10.69
C HIS A 139 9.32 2.24 10.44
N LEU A 140 9.15 3.08 9.41
CA LEU A 140 7.85 3.61 9.03
C LEU A 140 6.89 2.50 8.62
N MET A 141 7.31 1.55 7.79
CA MET A 141 6.45 0.42 7.40
C MET A 141 5.86 -0.31 8.61
N GLU A 142 6.66 -0.56 9.65
CA GLU A 142 6.25 -1.31 10.84
C GLU A 142 5.49 -0.47 11.87
N HIS A 143 5.85 0.80 12.03
CA HIS A 143 5.41 1.64 13.17
C HIS A 143 4.56 2.85 12.79
N SER A 144 4.17 2.99 11.52
CA SER A 144 3.27 4.06 11.08
C SER A 144 2.01 3.51 10.44
N ASN A 145 0.97 4.35 10.44
CA ASN A 145 -0.18 4.16 9.57
C ASN A 145 0.13 4.85 8.24
N ILE A 146 0.06 4.08 7.16
CA ILE A 146 0.37 4.58 5.82
C ILE A 146 -0.92 5.14 5.23
N ILE A 147 -0.93 6.44 4.96
CA ILE A 147 -2.06 7.17 4.38
C ILE A 147 -1.77 7.44 2.90
N PHE A 148 -2.77 7.21 2.05
CA PHE A 148 -2.66 7.26 0.60
C PHE A 148 -3.97 7.72 -0.05
N ASP A 149 -3.99 7.85 -1.38
CA ASP A 149 -5.16 8.27 -2.17
C ASP A 149 -5.74 9.62 -1.67
N ASP A 150 -7.05 9.83 -1.83
CA ASP A 150 -7.79 11.03 -1.43
C ASP A 150 -7.46 11.51 0.00
N GLU A 151 -7.27 10.60 0.97
CA GLU A 151 -6.98 10.96 2.35
C GLU A 151 -5.61 11.65 2.48
N ALA A 152 -4.59 11.16 1.78
CA ALA A 152 -3.27 11.79 1.78
C ALA A 152 -3.34 13.20 1.19
N TYR A 153 -4.04 13.37 0.07
CA TYR A 153 -4.22 14.69 -0.56
C TYR A 153 -5.00 15.65 0.35
N GLU A 154 -6.02 15.17 1.06
CA GLU A 154 -6.76 15.99 2.01
C GLU A 154 -5.85 16.48 3.15
N ILE A 155 -5.08 15.59 3.76
CA ILE A 155 -4.15 15.94 4.84
C ILE A 155 -3.13 16.97 4.33
N ILE A 156 -2.49 16.72 3.19
CA ILE A 156 -1.50 17.64 2.62
C ILE A 156 -2.10 19.04 2.38
N LYS A 157 -3.35 19.11 1.93
CA LYS A 157 -4.02 20.38 1.58
C LYS A 157 -4.54 21.14 2.80
N THR A 158 -4.97 20.44 3.85
CA THR A 158 -5.72 21.03 4.97
C THR A 158 -4.92 21.17 6.27
N SER A 159 -3.76 20.52 6.37
CA SER A 159 -2.94 20.51 7.58
C SER A 159 -2.02 21.74 7.70
N LEU A 160 -1.57 22.01 8.92
CA LEU A 160 -0.45 22.92 9.14
C LEU A 160 0.84 22.23 8.68
N LYS A 161 1.55 22.86 7.75
CA LYS A 161 2.89 22.44 7.33
C LYS A 161 3.93 23.03 8.30
N LEU A 162 4.74 22.17 8.92
CA LEU A 162 5.78 22.54 9.88
C LEU A 162 7.13 22.82 9.21
#